data_AF-A0A1E7J5N3-F1
#
_entry.id   AF-A0A1E7J5N3-F1
#
_cell.length_a   1.000
_cell.length_b   1.000
_cell.length_c   1.000
_cell.angle_alpha   90.00
_cell.angle_beta   90.00
_cell.angle_gamma   90.00
#
_symmetry.space_group_name_H-M   'P 1'
#
loop_
_entity.id
_entity.type
_entity.pdbx_description
1 polymer ?
#
loop_
_entity_poly.entity_id
_entity_poly.type
_entity_poly.pdbx_seq_one_letter_code
_entity_poly.pdbx_strand_id
1 'polypeptide(L)'
;MTEQGAFYDAIKNNSNLQLLKYMFDKTDKSLFLSGWTKLILAYFVSFALSFTVGIFFINVLKTAPETLFEVSTKRLSYAFPLFQTGTELGFDEGILLFIWNSMGSLITISFLYTASFFNPRNISLFPQNIRKAFCGKRRMKLFCFLPGCQKIEEEPLRRVYVWLLVPWLGMILLGSESGLTVSTSSYIFGSYFIGFVSLIPHGIIEIPTIALAGAVTFSAHLLIKEKARGNMTSEIFEDIERYKNEIPLQKIILIVILCLFFAGLVEGHLTQKLFDALL
;
A
#
# COMPACT_ATOMS: atom_id res chain seq x y z
N MET A 1 45.31 2.80 -17.63
CA MET A 1 43.88 2.85 -17.25
C MET A 1 43.74 2.07 -15.96
N THR A 2 43.42 2.74 -14.85
CA THR A 2 43.37 2.13 -13.51
C THR A 2 42.07 1.31 -13.35
N GLU A 3 42.15 0.14 -12.71
CA GLU A 3 41.02 -0.76 -12.46
C GLU A 3 39.82 -0.07 -11.76
N GLN A 4 40.06 1.02 -11.02
CA GLN A 4 39.01 1.85 -10.43
C GLN A 4 38.15 2.60 -11.48
N GLY A 5 38.71 2.97 -12.62
CA GLY A 5 37.96 3.60 -13.72
C GLY A 5 37.02 2.60 -14.42
N ALA A 6 37.48 1.35 -14.60
CA ALA A 6 36.68 0.29 -15.19
C ALA A 6 35.51 -0.15 -14.28
N PHE A 7 35.69 -0.13 -12.95
CA PHE A 7 34.61 -0.40 -12.00
C PHE A 7 33.55 0.71 -11.98
N TYR A 8 33.97 1.98 -12.03
CA TYR A 8 33.05 3.12 -12.12
C TYR A 8 32.28 3.15 -13.44
N ASP A 9 32.93 2.83 -14.55
CA ASP A 9 32.26 2.72 -15.85
C ASP A 9 31.34 1.49 -15.94
N ALA A 10 31.67 0.38 -15.27
CA ALA A 10 30.80 -0.78 -15.15
C ALA A 10 29.52 -0.49 -14.32
N ILE A 11 29.60 0.36 -13.29
CA ILE A 11 28.43 0.81 -12.52
C ILE A 11 27.56 1.77 -13.34
N LYS A 12 28.20 2.66 -14.13
CA LYS A 12 27.51 3.64 -14.98
C LYS A 12 26.84 3.01 -16.22
N ASN A 13 27.42 1.93 -16.75
CA ASN A 13 26.88 1.13 -17.85
C ASN A 13 26.11 -0.11 -17.40
N ASN A 14 25.87 -0.27 -16.09
CA ASN A 14 25.02 -1.33 -15.60
C ASN A 14 23.59 -1.07 -16.10
N SER A 15 23.17 -1.86 -17.09
CA SER A 15 21.87 -1.75 -17.77
C SER A 15 20.69 -1.76 -16.80
N ASN A 16 20.85 -2.38 -15.62
CA ASN A 16 19.88 -2.37 -14.54
C ASN A 16 19.75 -1.01 -13.82
N LEU A 17 20.83 -0.25 -13.68
CA LEU A 17 20.80 1.11 -13.10
C LEU A 17 20.31 2.15 -14.12
N GLN A 18 20.64 1.96 -15.39
CA GLN A 18 20.05 2.74 -16.49
C GLN A 18 18.56 2.41 -16.68
N LEU A 19 18.12 1.17 -16.40
CA LEU A 19 16.71 0.77 -16.45
C LEU A 19 15.82 1.61 -15.52
N LEU A 20 16.29 1.92 -14.32
CA LEU A 20 15.58 2.80 -13.36
C LEU A 20 15.53 4.28 -13.80
N LYS A 21 16.45 4.69 -14.69
CA LYS A 21 16.52 6.04 -15.24
C LYS A 21 15.55 6.26 -16.41
N TYR A 22 15.14 5.20 -17.10
CA TYR A 22 14.21 5.22 -18.25
C TYR A 22 12.78 4.73 -17.94
N MET A 23 12.43 4.56 -16.66
CA MET A 23 11.14 4.01 -16.26
C MET A 23 9.96 5.01 -16.29
N PHE A 24 10.20 6.31 -16.44
CA PHE A 24 9.16 7.34 -16.31
C PHE A 24 9.57 8.61 -17.06
N ASP A 25 8.60 9.36 -17.59
CA ASP A 25 8.82 10.79 -17.85
C ASP A 25 9.15 11.51 -16.52
N LYS A 26 9.93 12.60 -16.56
CA LYS A 26 10.51 13.23 -15.37
C LYS A 26 9.44 13.63 -14.33
N THR A 27 8.26 14.02 -14.80
CA THR A 27 7.11 14.42 -13.99
C THR A 27 6.45 13.23 -13.31
N ASP A 28 6.17 12.15 -14.05
CA ASP A 28 5.53 10.95 -13.54
C ASP A 28 6.42 10.19 -12.56
N LYS A 29 7.73 10.24 -12.77
CA LYS A 29 8.72 9.72 -11.82
C LYS A 29 8.62 10.41 -10.47
N SER A 30 8.47 11.74 -10.50
CA SER A 30 8.37 12.56 -9.29
C SER A 30 7.07 12.27 -8.54
N LEU A 31 5.96 12.14 -9.27
CA LEU A 31 4.66 11.76 -8.69
C LEU A 31 4.72 10.35 -8.07
N PHE A 32 5.32 9.38 -8.76
CA PHE A 32 5.47 8.01 -8.27
C PHE A 32 6.28 7.93 -6.98
N LEU A 33 7.46 8.56 -6.96
CA LEU A 33 8.29 8.62 -5.76
C LEU A 33 7.59 9.37 -4.63
N SER A 34 6.92 10.49 -4.92
CA SER A 34 6.13 11.23 -3.94
C SER A 34 5.01 10.38 -3.36
N GLY A 35 4.32 9.61 -4.20
CA GLY A 35 3.27 8.68 -3.82
C GLY A 35 3.80 7.62 -2.87
N TRP A 36 4.87 6.92 -3.27
CA TRP A 36 5.52 5.89 -2.46
C TRP A 36 5.98 6.42 -1.11
N THR A 37 6.69 7.55 -1.08
CA THR A 37 7.17 8.16 0.18
C THR A 37 6.01 8.57 1.08
N LYS A 38 4.92 9.14 0.53
CA LYS A 38 3.74 9.51 1.33
C LYS A 38 3.01 8.30 1.90
N LEU A 39 2.97 7.18 1.19
CA LEU A 39 2.38 5.93 1.67
C LEU A 39 3.19 5.34 2.83
N ILE A 40 4.52 5.30 2.70
CA ILE A 40 5.43 4.89 3.78
C ILE A 40 5.29 5.82 4.99
N LEU A 41 5.27 7.13 4.76
CA LEU A 41 5.09 8.11 5.84
C LEU A 41 3.74 7.93 6.55
N ALA A 42 2.66 7.69 5.79
CA ALA A 42 1.33 7.44 6.35
C ALA A 42 1.35 6.22 7.28
N TYR A 43 2.02 5.14 6.86
CA TYR A 43 2.23 3.97 7.70
C TYR A 43 2.96 4.32 9.00
N PHE A 44 4.13 4.96 8.94
CA PHE A 44 4.92 5.25 10.14
C PHE A 44 4.24 6.24 11.10
N VAL A 45 3.57 7.26 10.57
CA VAL A 45 2.79 8.20 11.39
C VAL A 45 1.65 7.48 12.08
N SER A 46 0.89 6.66 11.34
CA SER A 46 -0.22 5.90 11.91
C SER A 46 0.27 4.89 12.95
N PHE A 47 1.37 4.20 12.67
CA PHE A 47 2.05 3.30 13.59
C PHE A 47 2.42 3.99 14.90
N ALA A 48 3.12 5.13 14.84
CA ALA A 48 3.56 5.84 16.04
C ALA A 48 2.39 6.36 16.88
N LEU A 49 1.36 6.91 16.23
CA LEU A 49 0.15 7.36 16.91
C LEU A 49 -0.57 6.20 17.59
N SER A 50 -0.76 5.10 16.86
CA SER A 50 -1.49 3.94 17.35
C SER A 50 -0.74 3.20 18.47
N PHE A 51 0.59 3.12 18.38
CA PHE A 51 1.44 2.63 19.47
C PHE A 51 1.29 3.46 20.75
N THR A 52 1.32 4.80 20.62
CA THR A 52 1.13 5.72 21.74
C THR A 52 -0.25 5.57 22.36
N VAL A 53 -1.28 5.45 21.52
CA VAL A 53 -2.65 5.18 21.93
C VAL A 53 -2.74 3.87 22.69
N GLY A 54 -2.16 2.78 22.17
CA GLY A 54 -2.15 1.49 22.85
C GLY A 54 -1.50 1.54 24.24
N ILE A 55 -0.33 2.19 24.36
CA ILE A 55 0.30 2.44 25.67
C ILE A 55 -0.64 3.20 26.61
N PHE A 56 -1.31 4.24 26.11
CA PHE A 56 -2.25 5.02 26.91
C PHE A 56 -3.42 4.17 27.43
N PHE A 57 -4.04 3.35 26.56
CA PHE A 57 -5.13 2.47 26.97
C PHE A 57 -4.70 1.44 28.03
N ILE A 58 -3.51 0.86 27.89
CA ILE A 58 -3.00 -0.15 28.83
C ILE A 58 -2.60 0.50 30.17
N ASN A 59 -1.82 1.59 30.14
CA ASN A 59 -1.28 2.19 31.36
C ASN A 59 -2.27 3.06 32.12
N VAL A 60 -3.05 3.88 31.39
CA VAL A 60 -3.92 4.91 31.96
C VAL A 60 -5.33 4.38 32.15
N LEU A 61 -5.90 3.78 31.11
CA LEU A 61 -7.26 3.23 31.16
C LEU A 61 -7.32 1.80 31.72
N LYS A 62 -6.16 1.21 32.05
CA LYS A 62 -6.05 -0.16 32.61
C LYS A 62 -6.80 -1.20 31.78
N THR A 63 -6.88 -0.98 30.46
CA THR A 63 -7.48 -1.94 29.55
C THR A 63 -6.55 -3.14 29.43
N ALA A 64 -7.13 -4.34 29.48
CA ALA A 64 -6.37 -5.58 29.31
C ALA A 64 -5.71 -5.59 27.91
N PRO A 65 -4.38 -5.85 27.81
CA PRO A 65 -3.68 -5.92 26.53
C PRO A 65 -4.32 -6.88 25.52
N GLU A 66 -4.93 -7.96 26.01
CA GLU A 66 -5.61 -8.99 25.23
C GLU A 66 -6.84 -8.41 24.51
N THR A 67 -7.62 -7.54 25.18
CA THR A 67 -8.79 -6.89 24.58
C THR A 67 -8.39 -5.96 23.43
N LEU A 68 -7.29 -5.21 23.61
CA LEU A 68 -6.77 -4.34 22.55
C LEU A 68 -6.22 -5.17 21.38
N PHE A 69 -5.56 -6.28 21.67
CA PHE A 69 -5.04 -7.20 20.65
C PHE A 69 -6.16 -7.84 19.83
N GLU A 70 -7.24 -8.28 20.47
CA GLU A 70 -8.39 -8.85 19.76
C GLU A 70 -9.06 -7.81 18.85
N VAL A 71 -9.21 -6.56 19.33
CA VAL A 71 -9.77 -5.48 18.53
C VAL A 71 -8.85 -5.10 17.36
N SER A 72 -7.53 -5.04 17.58
CA SER A 72 -6.56 -4.68 16.52
C SER A 72 -6.40 -5.78 15.48
N THR A 73 -6.60 -7.05 15.84
CA THR A 73 -6.44 -8.20 14.93
C THR A 73 -7.74 -8.71 14.33
N LYS A 74 -8.89 -8.08 14.63
CA LYS A 74 -10.21 -8.47 14.09
C LYS A 74 -10.30 -8.50 12.55
N ARG A 75 -9.42 -7.78 11.85
CA ARG A 75 -9.30 -7.90 10.39
C ARG A 75 -8.52 -9.16 9.98
N LEU A 76 -7.43 -9.45 10.68
CA LEU A 76 -6.60 -10.64 10.49
C LEU A 76 -7.37 -11.93 10.80
N SER A 77 -8.33 -11.89 11.74
CA SER A 77 -9.18 -13.05 12.06
C SER A 77 -10.04 -13.55 10.89
N TYR A 78 -10.24 -12.76 9.83
CA TYR A 78 -10.89 -13.23 8.60
C TYR A 78 -9.93 -13.99 7.68
N ALA A 79 -8.65 -13.66 7.73
CA ALA A 79 -7.63 -14.32 6.93
C ALA A 79 -7.12 -15.60 7.63
N PHE A 80 -7.03 -15.58 8.96
CA PHE A 80 -6.50 -16.68 9.78
C PHE A 80 -7.12 -18.07 9.49
N PRO A 81 -8.45 -18.23 9.28
CA PRO A 81 -9.03 -19.52 8.91
C PRO A 81 -8.50 -20.06 7.58
N LEU A 82 -8.21 -19.19 6.61
CA LEU A 82 -7.64 -19.59 5.32
C LEU A 82 -6.20 -20.08 5.49
N PHE A 83 -5.41 -19.41 6.34
CA PHE A 83 -4.06 -19.86 6.67
C PHE A 83 -4.08 -21.20 7.39
N GLN A 84 -4.93 -21.34 8.41
CA GLN A 84 -5.04 -22.57 9.18
C GLN A 84 -5.46 -23.77 8.31
N THR A 85 -6.53 -23.63 7.51
CA THR A 85 -6.94 -24.68 6.57
C THR A 85 -5.85 -24.98 5.54
N GLY A 86 -5.14 -23.96 5.05
CA GLY A 86 -4.02 -24.14 4.13
C GLY A 86 -2.89 -24.97 4.75
N THR A 87 -2.48 -24.64 5.97
CA THR A 87 -1.45 -25.39 6.69
C THR A 87 -1.89 -26.82 7.03
N GLU A 88 -3.16 -27.02 7.38
CA GLU A 88 -3.75 -28.35 7.62
C GLU A 88 -3.74 -29.23 6.36
N LEU A 89 -3.88 -28.61 5.18
CA LEU A 89 -3.73 -29.27 3.88
C LEU A 89 -2.27 -29.48 3.45
N GLY A 90 -1.30 -29.09 4.28
CA GLY A 90 0.13 -29.26 4.04
C GLY A 90 0.77 -28.16 3.18
N PHE A 91 0.10 -27.02 2.98
CA PHE A 91 0.72 -25.87 2.34
C PHE A 91 1.66 -25.13 3.30
N ASP A 92 2.80 -24.69 2.76
CA ASP A 92 3.74 -23.84 3.49
C ASP A 92 3.13 -22.46 3.82
N GLU A 93 3.26 -22.04 5.07
CA GLU A 93 2.70 -20.77 5.56
C GLU A 93 3.28 -19.56 4.82
N GLY A 94 4.59 -19.59 4.53
CA GLY A 94 5.26 -18.53 3.76
C GLY A 94 4.71 -18.40 2.34
N ILE A 95 4.38 -19.52 1.70
CA ILE A 95 3.72 -19.53 0.38
C ILE A 95 2.30 -18.94 0.48
N LEU A 96 1.53 -19.30 1.50
CA LEU A 96 0.18 -18.75 1.70
C LEU A 96 0.23 -17.22 1.91
N LEU A 97 1.18 -16.73 2.70
CA LEU A 97 1.39 -15.31 2.97
C LEU A 97 1.77 -14.56 1.70
N PHE A 98 2.68 -15.13 0.92
CA PHE A 98 3.06 -14.62 -0.38
C PHE A 98 1.83 -14.46 -1.31
N ILE A 99 0.99 -15.49 -1.41
CA ILE A 99 -0.21 -15.46 -2.27
C ILE A 99 -1.18 -14.37 -1.79
N TRP A 100 -1.46 -14.33 -0.48
CA TRP A 100 -2.38 -13.35 0.12
C TRP A 100 -1.93 -11.91 -0.15
N ASN A 101 -0.67 -11.60 0.15
CA ASN A 101 -0.12 -10.27 -0.05
C ASN A 101 0.01 -9.89 -1.53
N SER A 102 0.29 -10.87 -2.39
CA SER A 102 0.29 -10.67 -3.85
C SER A 102 -1.09 -10.33 -4.37
N MET A 103 -2.13 -11.04 -3.92
CA MET A 103 -3.51 -10.73 -4.26
C MET A 103 -3.89 -9.31 -3.80
N GLY A 104 -3.59 -8.95 -2.55
CA GLY A 104 -3.84 -7.60 -2.04
C GLY A 104 -3.14 -6.50 -2.86
N SER A 105 -1.89 -6.74 -3.26
CA SER A 105 -1.11 -5.80 -4.07
C SER A 105 -1.68 -5.67 -5.50
N LEU A 106 -2.07 -6.78 -6.13
CA LEU A 106 -2.68 -6.78 -7.46
C LEU A 106 -4.06 -6.11 -7.46
N ILE A 107 -4.88 -6.37 -6.42
CA ILE A 107 -6.16 -5.68 -6.21
C ILE A 107 -5.90 -4.18 -6.08
N THR A 108 -4.90 -3.77 -5.30
CA THR A 108 -4.54 -2.36 -5.10
C THR A 108 -4.16 -1.68 -6.42
N ILE A 109 -3.37 -2.35 -7.26
CA ILE A 109 -3.02 -1.87 -8.61
C ILE A 109 -4.25 -1.76 -9.52
N SER A 110 -5.20 -2.69 -9.41
CA SER A 110 -6.42 -2.72 -10.24
C SER A 110 -7.29 -1.47 -10.07
N PHE A 111 -7.19 -0.74 -8.94
CA PHE A 111 -7.88 0.53 -8.73
C PHE A 111 -7.53 1.59 -9.78
N LEU A 112 -6.27 1.61 -10.27
CA LEU A 112 -5.88 2.48 -11.38
C LEU A 112 -6.59 2.10 -12.68
N TYR A 113 -6.66 0.80 -13.00
CA TYR A 113 -7.24 0.31 -14.25
C TYR A 113 -8.77 0.47 -14.29
N THR A 114 -9.40 0.39 -13.13
CA THR A 114 -10.84 0.63 -12.96
C THR A 114 -11.20 2.11 -12.93
N ALA A 115 -10.22 3.03 -12.83
CA ALA A 115 -10.45 4.48 -12.90
C ALA A 115 -11.15 4.91 -14.22
N SER A 116 -10.86 4.20 -15.31
CA SER A 116 -11.49 4.44 -16.62
C SER A 116 -13.02 4.20 -16.63
N PHE A 117 -13.57 3.45 -15.66
CA PHE A 117 -15.01 3.24 -15.53
C PHE A 117 -15.76 4.45 -14.98
N PHE A 118 -15.05 5.42 -14.41
CA PHE A 118 -15.60 6.66 -13.89
C PHE A 118 -15.66 7.77 -14.95
N ASN A 119 -15.15 7.54 -16.16
CA ASN A 119 -15.20 8.55 -17.23
C ASN A 119 -16.62 8.63 -17.84
N PRO A 120 -17.32 9.77 -17.70
CA PRO A 120 -18.68 9.92 -18.20
C PRO A 120 -18.76 9.91 -19.74
N ARG A 121 -17.67 10.23 -20.46
CA ARG A 121 -17.63 10.20 -21.93
C ARG A 121 -17.70 8.77 -22.49
N ASN A 122 -17.36 7.78 -21.67
CA ASN A 122 -17.22 6.39 -22.07
C ASN A 122 -18.36 5.48 -21.57
N ILE A 123 -19.49 6.03 -21.13
CA ILE A 123 -20.60 5.26 -20.52
C ILE A 123 -21.18 4.19 -21.48
N SER A 124 -21.18 4.46 -22.78
CA SER A 124 -21.69 3.53 -23.80
C SER A 124 -20.76 2.35 -24.07
N LEU A 125 -19.51 2.38 -23.60
CA LEU A 125 -18.57 1.28 -23.78
C LEU A 125 -18.89 0.12 -22.82
N PHE A 126 -18.57 -1.10 -23.24
CA PHE A 126 -18.66 -2.27 -22.36
C PHE A 126 -17.62 -2.16 -21.22
N PRO A 127 -17.92 -2.59 -19.98
CA PRO A 127 -19.22 -3.04 -19.45
C PRO A 127 -20.12 -1.86 -19.02
N GLN A 128 -21.23 -1.65 -19.73
CA GLN A 128 -22.09 -0.46 -19.57
C GLN A 128 -22.73 -0.36 -18.18
N ASN A 129 -23.22 -1.46 -17.61
CA ASN A 129 -23.90 -1.44 -16.30
C ASN A 129 -22.96 -1.01 -15.18
N ILE A 130 -21.71 -1.49 -15.22
CA ILE A 130 -20.66 -1.14 -14.27
C ILE A 130 -20.32 0.35 -14.40
N ARG A 131 -20.12 0.84 -15.63
CA ARG A 131 -19.85 2.27 -15.89
C ARG A 131 -21.00 3.18 -15.43
N LYS A 132 -22.26 2.78 -15.67
CA LYS A 132 -23.45 3.52 -15.19
C LYS A 132 -23.50 3.58 -13.66
N ALA A 133 -23.13 2.50 -12.97
CA ALA A 133 -23.07 2.48 -11.51
C ALA A 133 -21.98 3.44 -10.97
N PHE A 134 -20.79 3.40 -11.56
CA PHE A 134 -19.67 4.27 -11.18
C PHE A 134 -19.91 5.74 -11.53
N CYS A 135 -20.50 6.05 -12.69
CA CYS A 135 -20.85 7.42 -13.13
C CYS A 135 -22.20 7.93 -12.57
N GLY A 136 -22.87 7.19 -11.68
CA GLY A 136 -24.22 7.50 -11.23
C GLY A 136 -24.36 8.87 -10.54
N LYS A 137 -25.55 9.47 -10.63
CA LYS A 137 -25.87 10.81 -10.10
C LYS A 137 -26.06 10.91 -8.58
N ARG A 138 -25.83 9.82 -7.82
CA ARG A 138 -26.01 9.83 -6.36
C ARG A 138 -24.94 10.72 -5.75
N ARG A 139 -25.33 11.85 -5.15
CA ARG A 139 -24.39 12.85 -4.64
C ARG A 139 -23.47 12.25 -3.57
N MET A 140 -22.16 12.25 -3.78
CA MET A 140 -21.16 11.90 -2.75
C MET A 140 -20.96 13.03 -1.72
N LYS A 141 -22.03 13.66 -1.25
CA LYS A 141 -21.95 14.70 -0.21
C LYS A 141 -21.24 14.21 1.05
N LEU A 142 -21.39 12.92 1.36
CA LEU A 142 -20.76 12.30 2.52
C LEU A 142 -19.23 12.38 2.47
N PHE A 143 -18.60 12.38 1.30
CA PHE A 143 -17.14 12.35 1.16
C PHE A 143 -16.51 13.73 0.92
N CYS A 144 -17.31 14.80 0.94
CA CYS A 144 -16.81 16.16 0.80
C CYS A 144 -15.93 16.61 1.99
N PHE A 145 -15.91 15.89 3.12
CA PHE A 145 -14.95 16.17 4.19
C PHE A 145 -13.53 15.73 3.85
N LEU A 146 -13.36 14.82 2.86
CA LEU A 146 -12.04 14.32 2.50
C LEU A 146 -11.17 15.45 1.92
N PRO A 147 -9.88 15.51 2.30
CA PRO A 147 -8.99 16.58 1.86
C PRO A 147 -8.95 16.71 0.34
N GLY A 148 -9.24 17.90 -0.19
CA GLY A 148 -9.21 18.16 -1.64
C GLY A 148 -10.52 17.84 -2.40
N CYS A 149 -11.44 17.05 -1.83
CA CYS A 149 -12.70 16.72 -2.48
C CYS A 149 -13.63 17.92 -2.69
N GLN A 150 -13.61 18.91 -1.78
CA GLN A 150 -14.48 20.10 -1.85
C GLN A 150 -14.21 20.95 -3.10
N LYS A 151 -12.98 20.94 -3.61
CA LYS A 151 -12.57 21.71 -4.79
C LYS A 151 -13.00 21.06 -6.10
N ILE A 152 -13.44 19.81 -6.06
CA ILE A 152 -13.83 19.04 -7.25
C ILE A 152 -15.36 19.10 -7.36
N GLU A 153 -15.86 19.91 -8.29
CA GLU A 153 -17.29 20.05 -8.53
C GLU A 153 -17.89 18.82 -9.24
N GLU A 154 -17.15 18.29 -10.23
CA GLU A 154 -17.57 17.14 -11.02
C GLU A 154 -17.65 15.85 -10.18
N GLU A 155 -18.85 15.28 -10.02
CA GLU A 155 -19.07 14.06 -9.24
C GLU A 155 -18.28 12.83 -9.73
N PRO A 156 -18.19 12.52 -11.05
CA PRO A 156 -17.39 11.39 -11.53
C PRO A 156 -15.91 11.53 -11.20
N LEU A 157 -15.40 12.77 -11.27
CA LEU A 157 -14.02 13.10 -10.92
C LEU A 157 -13.78 12.98 -9.40
N ARG A 158 -14.74 13.41 -8.58
CA ARG A 158 -14.66 13.25 -7.11
C ARG A 158 -14.66 11.76 -6.72
N ARG A 159 -15.45 10.94 -7.41
CA ARG A 159 -15.49 9.48 -7.21
C ARG A 159 -14.15 8.82 -7.51
N VAL A 160 -13.57 9.10 -8.67
CA VAL A 160 -12.26 8.53 -9.03
C VAL A 160 -11.15 9.05 -8.10
N TYR A 161 -11.23 10.30 -7.65
CA TYR A 161 -10.31 10.86 -6.65
C TYR A 161 -10.30 10.08 -5.34
N VAL A 162 -11.48 9.72 -4.81
CA VAL A 162 -11.63 8.91 -3.60
C VAL A 162 -11.25 7.45 -3.86
N TRP A 163 -11.61 6.91 -5.03
CA TRP A 163 -11.26 5.55 -5.44
C TRP A 163 -9.75 5.31 -5.44
N LEU A 164 -8.98 6.29 -5.93
CA LEU A 164 -7.52 6.22 -5.99
C LEU A 164 -6.85 6.58 -4.65
N LEU A 165 -7.61 7.02 -3.64
CA LEU A 165 -7.13 7.28 -2.27
C LEU A 165 -7.04 5.98 -1.43
N VAL A 166 -7.68 4.90 -1.87
CA VAL A 166 -7.76 3.61 -1.14
C VAL A 166 -6.40 3.10 -0.64
N PRO A 167 -5.29 3.13 -1.42
CA PRO A 167 -3.99 2.68 -0.92
C PRO A 167 -3.51 3.44 0.31
N TRP A 168 -3.77 4.75 0.38
CA TRP A 168 -3.39 5.58 1.53
C TRP A 168 -4.17 5.22 2.80
N LEU A 169 -5.48 4.95 2.67
CA LEU A 169 -6.28 4.44 3.77
C LEU A 169 -5.79 3.04 4.21
N GLY A 170 -5.42 2.19 3.26
CA GLY A 170 -4.83 0.89 3.52
C GLY A 170 -3.56 0.98 4.37
N MET A 171 -2.64 1.88 4.03
CA MET A 171 -1.40 2.08 4.79
C MET A 171 -1.63 2.65 6.19
N ILE A 172 -2.62 3.54 6.35
CA ILE A 172 -3.02 4.04 7.68
C ILE A 172 -3.54 2.89 8.55
N LEU A 173 -4.47 2.09 8.02
CA LEU A 173 -5.03 0.96 8.76
C LEU A 173 -3.93 -0.05 9.12
N LEU A 174 -3.07 -0.39 8.17
CA LEU A 174 -1.94 -1.29 8.40
C LEU A 174 -1.00 -0.75 9.49
N GLY A 175 -0.62 0.52 9.41
CA GLY A 175 0.21 1.16 10.45
C GLY A 175 -0.48 1.17 11.81
N SER A 176 -1.78 1.47 11.86
CA SER A 176 -2.55 1.47 13.11
C SER A 176 -2.60 0.09 13.76
N GLU A 177 -2.86 -0.94 12.98
CA GLU A 177 -2.89 -2.33 13.44
C GLU A 177 -1.51 -2.75 13.96
N SER A 178 -0.45 -2.52 13.18
CA SER A 178 0.92 -2.80 13.60
C SER A 178 1.28 -2.07 14.90
N GLY A 179 0.96 -0.78 15.03
CA GLY A 179 1.27 0.00 16.23
C GLY A 179 0.56 -0.51 17.49
N LEU A 180 -0.72 -0.86 17.38
CA LEU A 180 -1.47 -1.47 18.49
C LEU A 180 -0.87 -2.83 18.85
N THR A 181 -0.59 -3.67 17.86
CA THR A 181 0.00 -4.99 18.08
C THR A 181 1.35 -4.92 18.78
N VAL A 182 2.23 -3.97 18.42
CA VAL A 182 3.49 -3.77 19.17
C VAL A 182 3.20 -3.39 20.60
N SER A 183 2.32 -2.41 20.80
CA SER A 183 2.04 -1.92 22.14
C SER A 183 1.55 -3.07 23.02
N THR A 184 0.59 -3.89 22.56
CA THR A 184 0.06 -5.03 23.31
C THR A 184 1.11 -6.11 23.54
N SER A 185 1.83 -6.53 22.49
CA SER A 185 2.87 -7.55 22.58
C SER A 185 4.00 -7.13 23.53
N SER A 186 4.35 -5.85 23.56
CA SER A 186 5.39 -5.33 24.46
C SER A 186 5.03 -5.53 25.94
N TYR A 187 3.74 -5.45 26.30
CA TYR A 187 3.29 -5.77 27.66
C TYR A 187 3.23 -7.26 27.92
N ILE A 188 2.76 -8.05 26.94
CA ILE A 188 2.66 -9.52 27.07
C ILE A 188 4.05 -10.14 27.26
N PHE A 189 5.03 -9.73 26.46
CA PHE A 189 6.41 -10.23 26.55
C PHE A 189 7.29 -9.48 27.56
N GLY A 190 6.75 -8.46 28.24
CA GLY A 190 7.49 -7.66 29.22
C GLY A 190 8.65 -6.83 28.65
N SER A 191 8.78 -6.71 27.33
CA SER A 191 9.86 -6.00 26.66
C SER A 191 9.39 -5.31 25.37
N TYR A 192 9.51 -3.98 25.35
CA TYR A 192 9.27 -3.20 24.13
C TYR A 192 10.23 -3.58 23.00
N PHE A 193 11.48 -3.94 23.33
CA PHE A 193 12.47 -4.33 22.33
C PHE A 193 12.00 -5.58 21.56
N ILE A 194 11.52 -6.60 22.27
CA ILE A 194 11.00 -7.84 21.66
C ILE A 194 9.77 -7.55 20.78
N GLY A 195 8.86 -6.69 21.26
CA GLY A 195 7.69 -6.27 20.50
C GLY A 195 8.01 -5.51 19.20
N PHE A 196 9.10 -4.75 19.16
CA PHE A 196 9.56 -4.09 17.93
C PHE A 196 10.31 -5.04 17.01
N VAL A 197 11.14 -5.93 17.56
CA VAL A 197 11.92 -6.89 16.76
C VAL A 197 11.01 -7.90 16.06
N SER A 198 9.87 -8.28 16.66
CA SER A 198 8.90 -9.15 16.00
C SER A 198 8.29 -8.56 14.73
N LEU A 199 8.31 -7.23 14.55
CA LEU A 199 7.84 -6.57 13.34
C LEU A 199 8.91 -6.38 12.26
N ILE A 200 10.19 -6.51 12.60
CA ILE A 200 11.28 -6.28 11.65
C ILE A 200 11.18 -7.22 10.42
N PRO A 201 10.92 -8.54 10.58
CA PRO A 201 10.82 -9.46 9.47
C PRO A 201 9.74 -9.08 8.44
N HIS A 202 8.57 -8.63 8.93
CA HIS A 202 7.47 -8.16 8.08
C HIS A 202 7.70 -6.72 7.57
N GLY A 203 8.21 -5.84 8.43
CA GLY A 203 8.24 -4.39 8.24
C GLY A 203 9.23 -3.87 7.20
N ILE A 204 10.38 -4.56 7.01
CA ILE A 204 11.47 -4.03 6.15
C ILE A 204 11.20 -4.29 4.67
N ILE A 205 10.64 -5.45 4.32
CA ILE A 205 10.45 -5.84 2.91
C ILE A 205 9.00 -5.68 2.51
N GLU A 206 8.05 -6.17 3.31
CA GLU A 206 6.65 -6.21 2.93
C GLU A 206 6.03 -4.80 2.84
N ILE A 207 6.23 -3.96 3.85
CA ILE A 207 5.61 -2.62 3.91
C ILE A 207 6.06 -1.72 2.76
N PRO A 208 7.37 -1.58 2.44
CA PRO A 208 7.79 -0.80 1.28
C PRO A 208 7.30 -1.38 -0.05
N THR A 209 7.11 -2.71 -0.12
CA THR A 209 6.62 -3.41 -1.32
C THR A 209 5.13 -3.20 -1.54
N ILE A 210 4.31 -3.31 -0.49
CA ILE A 210 2.87 -2.97 -0.53
C ILE A 210 2.71 -1.48 -0.85
N ALA A 211 3.52 -0.61 -0.24
CA ALA A 211 3.53 0.81 -0.58
C ALA A 211 3.92 1.06 -2.04
N LEU A 212 4.83 0.26 -2.62
CA LEU A 212 5.22 0.37 -4.04
C LEU A 212 4.05 0.01 -4.96
N ALA A 213 3.33 -1.07 -4.65
CA ALA A 213 2.10 -1.43 -5.37
C ALA A 213 1.02 -0.33 -5.22
N GLY A 214 0.86 0.20 -4.00
CA GLY A 214 -0.03 1.31 -3.71
C GLY A 214 0.33 2.60 -4.45
N ALA A 215 1.62 2.86 -4.68
CA ALA A 215 2.09 4.06 -5.35
C ALA A 215 1.61 4.12 -6.82
N VAL A 216 1.46 2.98 -7.50
CA VAL A 216 0.89 2.91 -8.86
C VAL A 216 -0.49 3.60 -8.89
N THR A 217 -1.34 3.30 -7.92
CA THR A 217 -2.69 3.86 -7.84
C THR A 217 -2.69 5.26 -7.21
N PHE A 218 -1.96 5.45 -6.13
CA PHE A 218 -1.99 6.69 -5.35
C PHE A 218 -1.34 7.88 -6.09
N SER A 219 -0.42 7.62 -7.02
CA SER A 219 0.18 8.68 -7.84
C SER A 219 -0.84 9.32 -8.78
N ALA A 220 -1.77 8.54 -9.32
CA ALA A 220 -2.90 9.08 -10.08
C ALA A 220 -3.81 9.94 -9.20
N HIS A 221 -3.99 9.59 -7.92
CA HIS A 221 -4.67 10.47 -6.96
C HIS A 221 -3.92 11.80 -6.77
N LEU A 222 -2.59 11.77 -6.66
CA LEU A 222 -1.77 12.99 -6.54
C LEU A 222 -1.86 13.87 -7.79
N LEU A 223 -1.86 13.26 -8.98
CA LEU A 223 -2.06 13.95 -10.25
C LEU A 223 -3.39 14.71 -10.28
N ILE A 224 -4.49 14.05 -9.91
CA ILE A 224 -5.82 14.68 -9.81
C ILE A 224 -5.78 15.82 -8.79
N LYS A 225 -5.14 15.61 -7.62
CA LYS A 225 -5.04 16.60 -6.56
C LYS A 225 -4.34 17.89 -7.02
N GLU A 226 -3.29 17.75 -7.81
CA GLU A 226 -2.53 18.88 -8.36
C GLU A 226 -3.34 19.62 -9.42
N LYS A 227 -3.95 18.91 -10.37
CA LYS A 227 -4.78 19.53 -11.42
C LYS A 227 -6.06 20.18 -10.90
N ALA A 228 -6.70 19.58 -9.90
CA ALA A 228 -7.86 20.16 -9.22
C ALA A 228 -7.54 21.46 -8.46
N ARG A 229 -6.27 21.71 -8.08
CA ARG A 229 -5.85 23.01 -7.53
C ARG A 229 -5.70 24.09 -8.60
N GLY A 230 -5.44 23.69 -9.86
CA GLY A 230 -5.28 24.58 -11.01
C GLY A 230 -6.54 24.79 -11.85
N ASN A 231 -7.72 24.32 -11.40
CA ASN A 231 -9.00 24.39 -12.13
C ASN A 231 -9.01 23.72 -13.53
N MET A 232 -8.08 22.80 -13.80
CA MET A 232 -8.00 22.07 -15.09
C MET A 232 -8.70 20.71 -14.99
N THR A 233 -10.02 20.68 -14.81
CA THR A 233 -10.77 19.41 -14.59
C THR A 233 -11.12 18.65 -15.87
N SER A 234 -11.19 19.33 -17.02
CA SER A 234 -11.70 18.80 -18.29
C SER A 234 -10.83 17.71 -18.95
N GLU A 235 -9.55 17.64 -18.60
CA GLU A 235 -8.55 16.74 -19.21
C GLU A 235 -8.10 15.61 -18.28
N ILE A 236 -8.54 15.59 -17.02
CA ILE A 236 -7.98 14.71 -15.99
C ILE A 236 -8.12 13.22 -16.34
N PHE A 237 -9.21 12.80 -16.97
CA PHE A 237 -9.38 11.41 -17.41
C PHE A 237 -8.40 11.01 -18.52
N GLU A 238 -8.01 11.95 -19.39
CA GLU A 238 -7.01 11.72 -20.44
C GLU A 238 -5.61 11.61 -19.82
N ASP A 239 -5.33 12.41 -18.80
CA ASP A 239 -4.06 12.33 -18.07
C ASP A 239 -3.92 11.03 -17.27
N ILE A 240 -5.00 10.55 -16.63
CA ILE A 240 -4.99 9.25 -15.94
C ILE A 240 -4.73 8.13 -16.94
N GLU A 241 -5.34 8.19 -18.12
CA GLU A 241 -5.10 7.22 -19.20
C GLU A 241 -3.67 7.28 -19.73
N ARG A 242 -3.11 8.48 -19.91
CA ARG A 242 -1.70 8.66 -20.27
C ARG A 242 -0.79 8.06 -19.22
N TYR A 243 -0.97 8.44 -17.94
CA TYR A 243 -0.22 7.91 -16.81
C TYR A 243 -0.25 6.38 -16.75
N LYS A 244 -1.44 5.78 -16.91
CA LYS A 244 -1.62 4.33 -16.94
C LYS A 244 -0.79 3.64 -18.04
N ASN A 245 -0.68 4.27 -19.21
CA ASN A 245 0.05 3.73 -20.35
C ASN A 245 1.58 3.95 -20.23
N GLU A 246 2.00 4.98 -19.50
CA GLU A 246 3.43 5.31 -19.31
C GLU A 246 4.08 4.55 -18.16
N ILE A 247 3.31 4.14 -17.14
CA ILE A 247 3.85 3.34 -16.02
C ILE A 247 4.37 1.99 -16.54
N PRO A 248 5.60 1.59 -16.15
CA PRO A 248 6.17 0.29 -16.50
C PRO A 248 5.58 -0.83 -15.63
N LEU A 249 4.27 -1.08 -15.75
CA LEU A 249 3.49 -1.92 -14.84
C LEU A 249 4.09 -3.33 -14.70
N GLN A 250 4.45 -3.97 -15.81
CA GLN A 250 5.01 -5.32 -15.80
C GLN A 250 6.24 -5.43 -14.92
N LYS A 251 7.12 -4.41 -14.95
CA LYS A 251 8.33 -4.36 -14.12
C LYS A 251 7.98 -4.16 -12.66
N ILE A 252 7.04 -3.26 -12.35
CA ILE A 252 6.59 -3.00 -10.98
C ILE A 252 5.94 -4.26 -10.40
N ILE A 253 5.05 -4.91 -11.12
CA ILE A 253 4.41 -6.17 -10.69
C ILE A 253 5.48 -7.23 -10.43
N LEU A 254 6.44 -7.41 -11.33
CA LEU A 254 7.52 -8.37 -11.14
C LEU A 254 8.31 -8.09 -9.85
N ILE A 255 8.70 -6.84 -9.62
CA ILE A 255 9.40 -6.42 -8.39
C ILE A 255 8.55 -6.71 -7.16
N VAL A 256 7.26 -6.34 -7.18
CA VAL A 256 6.33 -6.57 -6.08
C VAL A 256 6.21 -8.05 -5.77
N ILE A 257 5.97 -8.89 -6.77
CA ILE A 257 5.84 -10.33 -6.60
C ILE A 257 7.12 -10.95 -6.04
N LEU A 258 8.28 -10.59 -6.57
CA LEU A 258 9.56 -11.12 -6.08
C LEU A 258 9.82 -10.69 -4.63
N CYS A 259 9.64 -9.41 -4.31
CA CYS A 259 9.85 -8.92 -2.94
C CYS A 259 8.86 -9.53 -1.94
N LEU A 260 7.59 -9.71 -2.31
CA LEU A 260 6.60 -10.38 -1.46
C LEU A 260 6.89 -11.87 -1.29
N PHE A 261 7.42 -12.53 -2.32
CA PHE A 261 7.87 -13.91 -2.20
C PHE A 261 9.01 -14.04 -1.19
N PHE A 262 10.02 -13.16 -1.28
CA PHE A 262 11.09 -13.11 -0.30
C PHE A 262 10.57 -12.78 1.11
N ALA A 263 9.63 -11.84 1.25
CA ALA A 263 9.00 -11.52 2.52
C ALA A 263 8.29 -12.75 3.12
N GLY A 264 7.47 -13.45 2.33
CA GLY A 264 6.77 -14.66 2.78
C GLY A 264 7.73 -15.79 3.20
N LEU A 265 8.85 -15.98 2.48
CA LEU A 265 9.87 -16.95 2.88
C LEU A 265 10.56 -16.58 4.20
N VAL A 266 10.93 -15.31 4.37
CA VAL A 266 11.52 -14.81 5.63
C VAL A 266 10.54 -15.00 6.78
N GLU A 267 9.27 -14.71 6.55
CA GLU A 267 8.20 -14.88 7.52
C GLU A 267 8.04 -16.34 7.94
N GLY A 268 7.74 -17.24 7.00
CA GLY A 268 7.44 -18.63 7.29
C GLY A 268 8.63 -19.46 7.81
N HIS A 269 9.88 -19.06 7.53
CA HIS A 269 11.04 -19.91 7.81
C HIS A 269 12.11 -19.30 8.74
N LEU A 270 12.19 -17.98 8.83
CA LEU A 270 13.25 -17.30 9.59
C LEU A 270 12.72 -16.57 10.81
N THR A 271 11.50 -16.03 10.76
CA THR A 271 10.93 -15.20 11.84
C THR A 271 10.82 -15.96 13.15
N GLN A 272 10.31 -17.19 13.11
CA GLN A 272 10.20 -18.04 14.30
C GLN A 272 11.57 -18.35 14.92
N LYS A 273 12.56 -18.70 14.08
CA LYS A 273 13.93 -18.99 14.54
C LYS A 273 14.61 -17.77 15.15
N LEU A 274 14.30 -16.58 14.65
CA LEU A 274 14.82 -15.32 15.18
C LEU A 274 14.20 -15.01 16.54
N PHE A 275 12.93 -15.33 16.73
CA PHE A 275 12.22 -15.19 18.00
C PHE A 275 12.73 -16.18 19.05
N ASP A 276 12.89 -17.45 18.67
CA ASP A 276 13.44 -18.51 19.53
C ASP A 276 14.88 -18.21 19.98
N ALA A 277 15.64 -17.43 19.21
CA ALA A 277 17.00 -17.02 19.57
C ALA A 277 17.06 -15.77 20.47
N LEU A 278 15.96 -15.03 20.60
CA LEU A 278 15.87 -13.77 21.36
C LEU A 278 15.15 -13.91 22.71
N LEU A 279 14.41 -15.01 22.91
CA LEU A 279 13.80 -15.43 24.17
C LEU A 279 14.77 -16.29 24.99
#